data_AF-A0AAV4BK32-F1
#
_entry.id   AF-A0AAV4BK32-F1
#
_cell.length_a   1.000
_cell.length_b   1.000
_cell.length_c   1.000
_cell.angle_alpha   90.00
_cell.angle_beta   90.00
_cell.angle_gamma   90.00
#
_symmetry.space_group_name_H-M   'P 1'
#
loop_
_entity.id
_entity.type
_entity.pdbx_description
1 polymer ?
#
loop_
_entity_poly.entity_id
_entity_poly.type
_entity_poly.pdbx_seq_one_letter_code
_entity_poly.pdbx_strand_id
1 'polypeptide(L)' 'MLQTIHGRILFMDLEDQNCVWDWLEVTSRFKMIGRFCGTQQVHFRSENIVLMSFQSDNVVNKAGFQLLLQADGKCP' A
#
# COMPACT_ATOMS: atom_id res chain seq x y z
N MET A 1 16.26 -18.31 3.37
CA MET A 1 14.85 -18.63 2.98
C MET A 1 14.04 -17.34 3.04
N LEU A 2 13.40 -16.90 1.95
CA LEU A 2 12.66 -15.63 1.90
C LEU A 2 11.40 -15.70 2.79
N GLN A 3 11.00 -14.59 3.41
CA GLN A 3 9.77 -14.43 4.18
C GLN A 3 8.71 -13.75 3.32
N THR A 4 7.51 -14.32 3.30
CA THR A 4 6.37 -13.70 2.63
C THR A 4 5.67 -12.74 3.58
N ILE A 5 5.37 -11.54 3.08
CA ILE A 5 4.59 -10.53 3.77
C ILE A 5 3.27 -10.39 3.02
N HIS A 6 2.16 -10.59 3.72
CA HIS A 6 0.81 -10.35 3.22
C HIS A 6 0.39 -8.94 3.67
N GLY A 7 0.08 -8.08 2.71
CA GLY A 7 -0.39 -6.72 2.95
C GLY A 7 -1.85 -6.55 2.58
N ARG A 8 -2.57 -5.76 3.38
CA ARG A 8 -3.98 -5.38 3.13
C ARG A 8 -4.18 -3.89 3.35
N ILE A 9 -4.80 -3.22 2.38
CA ILE A 9 -5.39 -1.88 2.57
C ILE A 9 -6.76 -2.10 3.20
N LEU A 10 -6.89 -1.83 4.50
CA LEU A 10 -8.13 -2.02 5.25
C LEU A 10 -9.12 -0.90 5.00
N PHE A 11 -8.58 0.33 4.92
CA PHE A 11 -9.32 1.55 4.69
C PHE A 11 -8.45 2.48 3.83
N MET A 12 -9.09 3.18 2.90
CA MET A 12 -8.48 4.24 2.12
C MET A 12 -9.55 5.26 1.77
N ASP A 13 -9.19 6.54 1.87
CA ASP A 13 -9.93 7.68 1.36
C ASP A 13 -8.86 8.71 0.96
N LEU A 14 -8.51 8.67 -0.32
CA LEU A 14 -7.58 9.57 -0.99
C LEU A 14 -8.29 10.27 -2.15
N GLU A 15 -7.76 11.39 -2.65
CA GLU A 15 -8.33 12.04 -3.82
C GLU A 15 -8.39 11.10 -5.04
N ASP A 16 -9.58 11.00 -5.66
CA ASP A 16 -9.86 10.07 -6.75
C ASP A 16 -9.88 10.81 -8.10
N GLN A 17 -8.67 11.10 -8.60
CA GLN A 17 -8.43 11.76 -9.91
C GLN A 17 -7.31 11.02 -10.64
N ASN A 18 -7.54 9.75 -11.00
CA ASN A 18 -6.55 8.86 -11.65
C ASN A 18 -5.20 8.79 -10.90
N CYS A 19 -5.22 8.97 -9.59
CA CYS A 19 -4.06 8.93 -8.71
C CYS A 19 -2.96 9.95 -9.10
N VAL A 20 -3.36 11.12 -9.61
CA VAL A 20 -2.45 12.20 -10.01
C VAL A 20 -2.02 13.05 -8.82
N TRP A 21 -2.96 13.37 -7.91
CA TRP A 21 -2.73 14.25 -6.76
C TRP A 21 -2.30 13.46 -5.53
N ASP A 22 -3.21 12.62 -5.04
CA ASP A 22 -2.95 11.71 -3.93
C ASP A 22 -2.75 10.29 -4.43
N TRP A 23 -1.73 9.62 -3.90
CA TRP A 23 -1.55 8.20 -4.17
C TRP A 23 -0.71 7.49 -3.11
N LEU A 24 -1.02 6.20 -2.95
CA LEU A 24 -0.23 5.23 -2.22
C LEU A 24 0.36 4.23 -3.21
N GLU A 25 1.68 4.20 -3.34
CA GLU A 25 2.39 3.24 -4.16
C GLU A 25 3.00 2.15 -3.30
N VAL A 26 2.81 0.89 -3.71
CA VAL A 26 3.34 -0.27 -3.02
C VAL A 26 4.33 -0.98 -3.95
N THR A 27 5.52 -1.25 -3.43
CA THR A 27 6.55 -2.02 -4.14
C THR A 27 7.09 -3.15 -3.27
N SER A 28 7.44 -4.26 -3.92
CA SER A 28 8.03 -5.46 -3.32
C SER A 28 9.41 -5.66 -3.88
N ARG A 29 10.46 -5.30 -3.12
CA ARG A 29 11.90 -5.44 -3.43
C ARG A 29 12.33 -4.95 -4.84
N PHE A 30 11.92 -5.63 -5.90
CA PHE A 30 12.22 -5.33 -7.31
C PHE A 30 10.99 -5.19 -8.21
N LYS A 31 9.77 -5.27 -7.65
CA LYS A 31 8.52 -5.27 -8.42
C LYS A 31 7.56 -4.22 -7.89
N MET A 32 7.03 -3.39 -8.78
CA MET A 32 5.88 -2.54 -8.48
C MET A 32 4.63 -3.41 -8.32
N ILE A 33 3.95 -3.29 -7.17
CA ILE A 33 2.69 -3.99 -6.90
C ILE A 33 1.54 -3.16 -7.47
N GLY A 34 1.54 -1.86 -7.22
CA GLY A 34 0.55 -0.95 -7.77
C GLY A 34 0.60 0.42 -7.14
N ARG A 35 -0.15 1.34 -7.75
CA ARG A 35 -0.43 2.68 -7.25
C ARG A 35 -1.94 2.80 -7.04
N PHE A 36 -2.34 3.26 -5.87
CA PHE A 36 -3.72 3.25 -5.40
C PHE A 36 -4.14 4.63 -4.92
N CYS A 37 -5.40 4.98 -5.15
CA CYS A 37 -6.06 6.20 -4.68
C CYS A 37 -7.58 5.93 -4.58
N GLY A 38 -8.35 6.93 -4.16
CA GLY A 38 -9.78 6.75 -3.90
C GLY A 38 -10.03 5.89 -2.66
N THR A 39 -10.94 4.92 -2.77
CA THR A 39 -11.46 4.12 -1.63
C THR A 39 -11.21 2.62 -1.75
N GLN A 40 -10.23 2.23 -2.56
CA GLN A 40 -9.98 0.83 -2.91
C GLN A 40 -9.42 0.02 -1.72
N GLN A 41 -9.95 -1.19 -1.52
CA GLN A 41 -9.35 -2.19 -0.64
C GLN A 41 -8.55 -3.18 -1.47
N VAL A 42 -7.27 -3.37 -1.11
CA VAL A 42 -6.32 -4.16 -1.91
C VAL A 42 -5.61 -5.17 -1.01
N HIS A 43 -5.44 -6.38 -1.53
CA HIS A 43 -4.62 -7.43 -0.93
C HIS A 43 -3.40 -7.66 -1.81
N PHE A 44 -2.21 -7.68 -1.22
CA PHE A 44 -0.96 -7.91 -1.95
C PHE A 44 0.00 -8.81 -1.18
N ARG A 45 1.00 -9.33 -1.89
CA ARG A 45 2.09 -10.12 -1.32
C ARG A 45 3.42 -9.50 -1.71
N SER A 46 4.37 -9.57 -0.78
CA SER A 46 5.74 -9.13 -0.99
C SER A 46 6.74 -10.13 -0.41
N GLU A 47 7.95 -10.13 -0.95
CA GLU A 47 9.06 -10.95 -0.48
C GLU A 47 10.06 -10.10 0.31
N ASN A 48 10.11 -10.36 1.62
CA ASN A 48 10.97 -9.72 2.63
C ASN A 48 10.78 -8.22 2.87
N ILE A 49 10.54 -7.42 1.82
CA ILE A 49 10.55 -5.95 1.89
C ILE A 49 9.32 -5.41 1.19
N VAL A 50 8.46 -4.74 1.94
CA VAL A 50 7.42 -3.88 1.40
C VAL A 50 7.89 -2.44 1.55
N LEU A 51 7.91 -1.68 0.46
CA LEU A 51 8.06 -0.23 0.51
C LEU A 51 6.73 0.41 0.14
N MET A 52 6.30 1.36 0.96
CA MET A 52 5.08 2.14 0.79
C MET A 52 5.47 3.60 0.65
N SER A 53 5.10 4.19 -0.48
CA SER A 53 5.34 5.60 -0.76
C SER A 53 4.00 6.31 -0.82
N PHE A 54 3.80 7.30 0.04
CA PHE A 54 2.60 8.12 0.05
C PHE A 54 2.96 9.54 -0.39
N GLN A 55 2.20 10.06 -1.35
CA GLN A 55 2.27 11.43 -1.82
C GLN A 55 0.88 12.05 -1.73
N SER A 56 0.84 13.31 -1.30
CA SER A 56 -0.35 14.15 -1.31
C SER A 56 0.03 15.58 -1.69
N ASP A 57 -0.96 16.36 -2.09
CA ASP A 57 -0.82 17.79 -2.40
C ASP A 57 -1.38 18.68 -1.28
N ASN A 58 -1.66 19.94 -1.56
CA ASN A 58 -2.19 20.90 -0.60
C ASN A 58 -3.60 21.41 -0.94
N VAL A 59 -4.35 20.72 -1.80
CA VAL A 59 -5.63 21.21 -2.34
C VAL A 59 -6.82 20.49 -1.71
N VAL A 60 -6.88 19.15 -1.77
CA VAL A 60 -8.01 18.36 -1.28
C VAL A 60 -7.60 17.49 -0.10
N ASN A 61 -8.22 17.72 1.06
CA ASN A 61 -7.96 16.90 2.25
C ASN A 61 -8.94 15.72 2.34
N LYS A 62 -8.42 14.53 2.61
CA LYS A 62 -9.18 13.28 2.80
C LYS A 62 -8.74 12.52 4.05
N ALA A 63 -9.46 11.46 4.42
CA ALA A 63 -9.22 10.76 5.69
C ALA A 63 -7.93 9.91 5.72
N GLY A 64 -7.29 9.64 4.58
CA GLY A 64 -6.03 8.90 4.52
C GLY A 64 -6.24 7.39 4.39
N PHE A 65 -5.36 6.58 4.99
CA PHE A 65 -5.39 5.12 4.80
C PHE A 65 -4.96 4.32 6.04
N GLN A 66 -5.35 3.05 6.07
CA GLN A 66 -4.94 2.07 7.08
C GLN A 66 -4.46 0.78 6.41
N LEU A 67 -3.29 0.30 6.85
CA LEU A 67 -2.64 -0.88 6.31
C LEU A 67 -2.44 -1.95 7.39
N LEU A 68 -2.64 -3.21 7.00
CA LEU A 68 -2.26 -4.38 7.79
C LEU A 68 -1.15 -5.12 7.06
N LEU A 69 -0.02 -5.30 7.74
CA LEU A 69 1.09 -6.14 7.28
C LEU A 69 1.21 -7.36 8.20
N GLN A 70 1.19 -8.55 7.60
CA GLN A 70 1.41 -9.80 8.29
C GLN A 70 2.56 -10.54 7.63
N ALA A 71 3.67 -10.69 8.34
CA ALA A 71 4.76 -11.53 7.90
C ALA A 71 4.50 -12.97 8.35
N ASP A 72 4.71 -13.94 7.45
CA ASP A 72 4.64 -15.35 7.83
C ASP A 72 5.82 -15.66 8.77
N GLY A 73 5.51 -15.87 10.05
CA GLY A 73 6.49 -16.31 11.04
C GLY A 73 6.91 -17.74 10.73
N LYS A 74 8.21 -17.99 10.55
CA LYS A 74 8.72 -19.36 10.57
C LYS A 74 8.78 -19.77 12.03
N CYS A 75 8.02 -20.81 12.39
CA CYS A 75 8.31 -21.57 13.60
C CYS A 75 9.76 -22.08 13.48
N PRO A 76 10.60 -21.94 14.52
CA PRO A 76 11.91 -22.58 14.58
C PRO A 76 11.84 -24.08 14.32
#